data_AF-A0A7X8EX43-F1
#
_entry.id   AF-A0A7X8EX43-F1
#
_cell.length_a   1.000
_cell.length_b   1.000
_cell.length_c   1.000
_cell.angle_alpha   90.00
_cell.angle_beta   90.00
_cell.angle_gamma   90.00
#
_symmetry.space_group_name_H-M   'P 1'
#
loop_
_entity.id
_entity.type
_entity.pdbx_description
1 polymer ?
#
loop_
_entity_poly.entity_id
_entity_poly.type
_entity_poly.pdbx_seq_one_letter_code
_entity_poly.pdbx_strand_id
1 'polypeptide(L)'
;IIEECYIPEDDEEDETELKSSYLGDFYGQLEFEAFRITGNLNEESTLKSSNGIMAKKKKPAGTIRVDNNAIKSRSSTKIGLEGVMKVKVRVHNFVKWDSKYTGEDGKYKMDKYYRTNIHYAVVFQNETGFTVWGNWASFACANYNMGWHSNSGYSRDIYTNSDAWLWASVNNAAYIYREKLCPKFGVSKPPTYTTIWARNKSNSKWAGSAPMLRHVAFTDAELNSMDIPATFSSDDNSWYLGGFLPDVFIYKNTDSKTLYSIVFHELSHASHFSKVGQAYWKKYITHIVNNRGYGKGTEIYAGYTGVGEMWGNYFGNGICIRDYFGSFSGYFDYEEDWYKPGILMRLDDNDGFTPSEIYSCLTLDVNSHMKLKSKLKEKFTKDAQVDSRFGKYSF
;
A
#
# COMPACT_ATOMS: atom_id res chain seq x y z
N ILE A 1 -10.22 -6.61 22.38
CA ILE A 1 -10.26 -7.41 23.63
C ILE A 1 -11.11 -8.67 23.41
N ILE A 2 -10.69 -9.53 22.47
CA ILE A 2 -11.02 -10.98 22.36
C ILE A 2 -9.70 -11.74 22.07
N GLU A 3 -8.57 -11.02 21.97
CA GLU A 3 -7.25 -11.54 21.59
C GLU A 3 -6.58 -12.33 22.73
N GLU A 4 -7.23 -12.47 23.89
CA GLU A 4 -6.69 -13.09 25.11
C GLU A 4 -7.51 -14.32 25.58
N CYS A 5 -8.16 -15.06 24.69
CA CYS A 5 -8.47 -16.46 24.98
C CYS A 5 -7.17 -17.26 24.89
N TYR A 6 -6.40 -17.27 25.99
CA TYR A 6 -5.12 -17.97 26.09
C TYR A 6 -5.35 -19.44 26.45
N ILE A 7 -5.20 -20.33 25.46
CA ILE A 7 -4.86 -21.73 25.71
C ILE A 7 -3.32 -21.78 25.56
N PRO A 8 -2.55 -22.22 26.58
CA PRO A 8 -1.11 -22.34 26.48
C PRO A 8 -0.70 -23.19 25.27
N GLU A 9 0.43 -22.84 24.67
CA GLU A 9 0.90 -23.47 23.43
C GLU A 9 1.41 -24.90 23.73
N ASP A 10 1.11 -25.86 22.85
CA ASP A 10 1.81 -27.14 22.83
C ASP A 10 3.21 -26.89 22.23
N ASP A 11 4.13 -26.35 23.02
CA ASP A 11 5.53 -26.50 22.70
C ASP A 11 5.88 -27.99 22.91
N GLU A 12 6.52 -28.62 21.92
CA GLU A 12 6.90 -30.04 21.98
C GLU A 12 7.77 -30.39 23.21
N GLU A 13 8.26 -29.37 23.95
CA GLU A 13 9.03 -29.51 25.19
C GLU A 13 8.17 -29.56 26.48
N ASP A 14 6.92 -29.09 26.48
CA ASP A 14 6.07 -28.95 27.67
C ASP A 14 5.23 -30.20 28.02
N GLU A 15 5.36 -31.29 27.26
CA GLU A 15 4.72 -32.58 27.60
C GLU A 15 5.31 -33.23 28.87
N THR A 16 6.41 -32.71 29.42
CA THR A 16 7.19 -33.37 30.46
C THR A 16 6.78 -33.05 31.92
N GLU A 17 5.95 -32.04 32.20
CA GLU A 17 5.60 -31.65 33.58
C GLU A 17 4.20 -32.05 34.08
N LEU A 18 3.36 -32.68 33.26
CA LEU A 18 1.99 -33.07 33.68
C LEU A 18 1.93 -34.48 34.29
N LYS A 19 1.47 -34.57 35.55
CA LYS A 19 1.31 -35.83 36.31
C LYS A 19 0.30 -36.79 35.66
N SER A 20 0.85 -37.74 34.91
CA SER A 20 0.50 -39.16 34.68
C SER A 20 -0.93 -39.73 34.72
N SER A 21 -2.00 -38.98 34.43
CA SER A 21 -3.28 -39.60 34.01
C SER A 21 -3.95 -38.95 32.78
N TYR A 22 -3.35 -37.89 32.23
CA TYR A 22 -3.86 -37.11 31.10
C TYR A 22 -2.88 -37.03 29.92
N LEU A 23 -1.92 -37.97 29.87
CA LEU A 23 -0.69 -37.98 29.05
C LEU A 23 -0.89 -38.10 27.51
N GLY A 24 -2.08 -37.82 26.97
CA GLY A 24 -2.36 -37.99 25.54
C GLY A 24 -2.56 -36.71 24.73
N ASP A 25 -3.19 -35.68 25.31
CA ASP A 25 -3.57 -34.42 24.62
C ASP A 25 -4.34 -33.47 25.57
N PHE A 26 -3.80 -33.11 26.74
CA PHE A 26 -4.52 -32.27 27.71
C PHE A 26 -5.06 -30.97 27.08
N TYR A 27 -4.22 -30.27 26.31
CA TYR A 27 -4.61 -29.03 25.63
C TYR A 27 -5.66 -29.24 24.53
N GLY A 28 -5.65 -30.38 23.84
CA GLY A 28 -6.71 -30.71 22.90
C GLY A 28 -8.03 -31.13 23.56
N GLN A 29 -7.98 -31.76 24.74
CA GLN A 29 -9.16 -31.99 25.58
C GLN A 29 -9.74 -30.67 26.11
N LEU A 30 -8.88 -29.74 26.54
CA LEU A 30 -9.31 -28.40 26.96
C LEU A 30 -9.95 -27.62 25.80
N GLU A 31 -9.35 -27.66 24.61
CA GLU A 31 -9.93 -27.07 23.40
C GLU A 31 -11.30 -27.71 23.10
N PHE A 32 -11.41 -29.04 23.11
CA PHE A 32 -12.67 -29.77 22.91
C PHE A 32 -13.76 -29.37 23.92
N GLU A 33 -13.40 -29.28 25.20
CA GLU A 33 -14.31 -28.87 26.27
C GLU A 33 -14.76 -27.41 26.12
N ALA A 34 -13.86 -26.51 25.71
CA ALA A 34 -14.21 -25.12 25.42
C ALA A 34 -15.22 -25.02 24.27
N PHE A 35 -15.03 -25.78 23.19
CA PHE A 35 -16.03 -25.88 22.10
C PHE A 35 -17.36 -26.45 22.60
N ARG A 36 -17.34 -27.46 23.50
CA ARG A 36 -18.53 -28.09 24.07
C ARG A 36 -19.36 -27.12 24.88
N ILE A 37 -18.75 -26.47 25.86
CA ILE A 37 -19.43 -25.57 26.80
C ILE A 37 -20.00 -24.35 26.07
N THR A 38 -19.34 -23.89 25.00
CA THR A 38 -19.75 -22.70 24.25
C THR A 38 -20.76 -22.98 23.14
N GLY A 39 -21.17 -24.24 22.96
CA GLY A 39 -22.12 -24.62 21.89
C GLY A 39 -21.56 -24.48 20.48
N ASN A 40 -20.24 -24.36 20.33
CA ASN A 40 -19.55 -24.25 19.04
C ASN A 40 -19.07 -25.60 18.50
N LEU A 41 -19.46 -26.72 19.12
CA LEU A 41 -19.35 -28.08 18.58
C LEU A 41 -20.37 -28.28 17.44
N ASN A 42 -20.24 -27.52 16.36
CA ASN A 42 -21.06 -27.78 15.19
C ASN A 42 -20.48 -29.00 14.46
N GLU A 43 -21.20 -30.12 14.64
CA GLU A 43 -20.92 -31.49 14.22
C GLU A 43 -19.81 -32.20 15.00
N GLU A 44 -20.19 -33.28 15.70
CA GLU A 44 -19.29 -34.29 16.30
C GLU A 44 -18.22 -34.84 15.32
N SER A 45 -18.36 -34.57 14.02
CA SER A 45 -17.49 -34.97 12.91
C SER A 45 -16.17 -34.20 12.80
N THR A 46 -16.05 -32.98 13.35
CA THR A 46 -14.85 -32.14 13.16
C THR A 46 -13.72 -32.44 14.14
N LEU A 47 -14.03 -33.06 15.29
CA LEU A 47 -13.06 -33.38 16.34
C LEU A 47 -12.83 -34.88 16.52
N LYS A 48 -13.72 -35.75 16.01
CA LYS A 48 -13.55 -37.20 16.00
C LYS A 48 -13.21 -37.68 14.59
N SER A 49 -12.05 -38.33 14.43
CA SER A 49 -11.75 -39.13 13.24
C SER A 49 -12.71 -40.32 13.13
N SER A 50 -12.79 -40.92 11.93
CA SER A 50 -13.60 -42.12 11.64
C SER A 50 -13.40 -43.29 12.62
N ASN A 51 -12.30 -43.28 13.39
CA ASN A 51 -11.92 -44.34 14.32
C ASN A 51 -12.03 -43.91 15.80
N GLY A 52 -12.69 -42.79 16.11
CA GLY A 52 -12.84 -42.29 17.49
C GLY A 52 -11.60 -41.58 18.07
N ILE A 53 -10.53 -41.43 17.28
CA ILE A 53 -9.31 -40.69 17.63
C ILE A 53 -9.53 -39.19 17.36
N MET A 54 -9.00 -38.28 18.18
CA MET A 54 -9.10 -36.84 17.92
C MET A 54 -8.53 -36.43 16.55
N ALA A 55 -9.19 -35.49 15.86
CA ALA A 55 -8.76 -35.00 14.54
C ALA A 55 -7.32 -34.46 14.56
N LYS A 56 -6.50 -34.82 13.55
CA LYS A 56 -5.08 -34.47 13.50
C LYS A 56 -4.87 -32.94 13.46
N LYS A 57 -4.03 -32.44 14.37
CA LYS A 57 -3.49 -31.07 14.39
C LYS A 57 -2.71 -30.79 13.10
N LYS A 58 -2.94 -29.64 12.47
CA LYS A 58 -2.16 -29.17 11.31
C LYS A 58 -1.82 -27.69 11.48
N LYS A 59 -0.67 -27.28 10.92
CA LYS A 59 -0.34 -25.86 10.71
C LYS A 59 -0.89 -25.43 9.35
N PRO A 60 -1.89 -24.54 9.31
CA PRO A 60 -2.46 -24.05 8.06
C PRO A 60 -1.42 -23.44 7.14
N ALA A 61 -1.44 -23.82 5.86
CA ALA A 61 -0.59 -23.21 4.84
C ALA A 61 -1.32 -23.07 3.50
N GLY A 62 -1.04 -22.00 2.77
CA GLY A 62 -1.68 -21.76 1.48
C GLY A 62 -1.00 -20.66 0.71
N THR A 63 -1.64 -20.25 -0.39
CA THR A 63 -1.14 -19.20 -1.28
C THR A 63 -2.25 -18.21 -1.57
N ILE A 64 -1.97 -16.92 -1.41
CA ILE A 64 -2.85 -15.82 -1.80
C ILE A 64 -2.27 -15.13 -3.03
N ARG A 65 -3.03 -15.09 -4.12
CA ARG A 65 -2.61 -14.47 -5.38
C ARG A 65 -3.61 -13.44 -5.87
N VAL A 66 -3.14 -12.49 -6.68
CA VAL A 66 -3.95 -11.48 -7.35
C VAL A 66 -3.67 -11.51 -8.85
N ASP A 67 -4.72 -11.36 -9.66
CA ASP A 67 -4.60 -11.30 -11.12
C ASP A 67 -4.05 -9.94 -11.57
N ASN A 68 -2.84 -9.94 -12.10
CA ASN A 68 -2.29 -8.80 -12.80
C ASN A 68 -2.62 -8.92 -14.30
N ASN A 69 -3.71 -8.26 -14.67
CA ASN A 69 -4.24 -8.27 -16.03
C ASN A 69 -3.46 -7.40 -17.02
N ALA A 70 -2.36 -6.75 -16.61
CA ALA A 70 -1.53 -5.96 -17.51
C ALA A 70 -0.72 -6.84 -18.48
N ILE A 71 -0.39 -6.26 -19.63
CA ILE A 71 0.53 -6.83 -20.60
C ILE A 71 1.81 -6.00 -20.56
N LYS A 72 2.96 -6.67 -20.34
CA LYS A 72 4.27 -6.00 -20.40
C LYS A 72 4.61 -5.59 -21.82
N SER A 73 5.40 -4.53 -21.95
CA SER A 73 5.97 -4.12 -23.24
C SER A 73 6.67 -5.31 -23.91
N ARG A 74 6.41 -5.49 -25.21
CA ARG A 74 6.94 -6.61 -26.03
C ARG A 74 6.44 -8.00 -25.60
N SER A 75 5.40 -8.09 -24.79
CA SER A 75 4.67 -9.33 -24.50
C SER A 75 3.31 -9.33 -25.21
N SER A 76 2.83 -10.52 -25.60
CA SER A 76 1.44 -10.75 -26.03
C SER A 76 0.58 -11.38 -24.93
N THR A 77 1.20 -11.79 -23.82
CA THR A 77 0.52 -12.43 -22.69
C THR A 77 0.45 -11.51 -21.49
N LYS A 78 -0.65 -11.63 -20.74
CA LYS A 78 -0.82 -10.97 -19.45
C LYS A 78 0.20 -11.50 -18.45
N ILE A 79 0.56 -10.68 -17.47
CA ILE A 79 1.39 -11.10 -16.33
C ILE A 79 0.70 -12.27 -15.60
N GLY A 80 -0.60 -12.18 -15.37
CA GLY A 80 -1.40 -13.22 -14.74
C GLY A 80 -1.28 -13.20 -13.22
N LEU A 81 -1.41 -14.36 -12.58
CA LEU A 81 -1.46 -14.44 -11.13
C LEU A 81 -0.10 -14.21 -10.49
N GLU A 82 -0.03 -13.19 -9.62
CA GLU A 82 1.13 -12.89 -8.78
C GLU A 82 0.79 -13.12 -7.31
N GLY A 83 1.79 -13.42 -6.48
CA GLY A 83 1.59 -13.48 -5.04
C GLY A 83 1.12 -12.13 -4.49
N VAL A 84 0.17 -12.12 -3.56
CA VAL A 84 -0.11 -10.90 -2.79
C VAL A 84 1.02 -10.75 -1.78
N MET A 85 1.88 -9.75 -2.00
CA MET A 85 3.19 -9.66 -1.36
C MET A 85 3.08 -9.10 0.06
N LYS A 86 3.66 -9.81 1.02
CA LYS A 86 3.83 -9.34 2.41
C LYS A 86 2.54 -8.88 3.08
N VAL A 87 1.39 -9.45 2.69
CA VAL A 87 0.08 -9.14 3.27
C VAL A 87 -0.18 -10.04 4.47
N LYS A 88 -0.87 -9.54 5.49
CA LYS A 88 -1.24 -10.34 6.65
C LYS A 88 -2.39 -11.28 6.32
N VAL A 89 -2.20 -12.58 6.53
CA VAL A 89 -3.25 -13.60 6.60
C VAL A 89 -3.54 -13.83 8.07
N ARG A 90 -4.79 -13.64 8.47
CA ARG A 90 -5.28 -13.91 9.82
C ARG A 90 -6.15 -15.15 9.81
N VAL A 91 -5.92 -16.03 10.77
CA VAL A 91 -6.79 -17.18 11.02
C VAL A 91 -7.30 -17.18 12.44
N HIS A 92 -8.51 -17.68 12.64
CA HIS A 92 -8.99 -17.96 13.97
C HIS A 92 -10.03 -19.07 13.99
N ASN A 93 -10.16 -19.74 15.13
CA ASN A 93 -11.40 -20.42 15.52
C ASN A 93 -12.03 -19.66 16.70
N PHE A 94 -12.93 -20.30 17.46
CA PHE A 94 -13.57 -19.64 18.60
C PHE A 94 -12.58 -19.33 19.75
N VAL A 95 -11.52 -20.11 19.90
CA VAL A 95 -10.60 -20.04 21.06
C VAL A 95 -9.16 -19.63 20.71
N LYS A 96 -8.73 -19.74 19.46
CA LYS A 96 -7.34 -19.54 19.02
C LYS A 96 -7.26 -18.63 17.81
N TRP A 97 -6.34 -17.69 17.83
CA TRP A 97 -6.04 -16.73 16.76
C TRP A 97 -4.55 -16.82 16.39
N ASP A 98 -4.25 -16.72 15.11
CA ASP A 98 -2.88 -16.62 14.58
C ASP A 98 -2.86 -15.68 13.37
N SER A 99 -1.71 -15.10 13.05
CA SER A 99 -1.53 -14.22 11.90
C SER A 99 -0.12 -14.31 11.35
N LYS A 100 0.00 -14.44 10.03
CA LYS A 100 1.28 -14.47 9.33
C LYS A 100 1.27 -13.64 8.06
N TYR A 101 2.42 -13.09 7.71
CA TYR A 101 2.60 -12.38 6.46
C TYR A 101 2.93 -13.36 5.34
N THR A 102 2.39 -13.10 4.15
CA THR A 102 2.75 -13.85 2.95
C THR A 102 4.18 -13.56 2.50
N GLY A 103 4.80 -14.50 1.80
CA GLY A 103 6.00 -14.25 1.00
C GLY A 103 5.72 -13.39 -0.24
N GLU A 104 6.76 -13.11 -1.04
CA GLU A 104 6.56 -12.44 -2.33
C GLU A 104 5.80 -13.32 -3.35
N ASP A 105 5.88 -14.63 -3.19
CA ASP A 105 5.14 -15.62 -3.98
C ASP A 105 3.70 -15.84 -3.46
N GLY A 106 3.28 -15.08 -2.44
CA GLY A 106 1.95 -15.16 -1.85
C GLY A 106 1.75 -16.32 -0.89
N LYS A 107 2.78 -17.16 -0.65
CA LYS A 107 2.67 -18.29 0.27
C LYS A 107 2.65 -17.83 1.72
N TYR A 108 1.87 -18.51 2.54
CA TYR A 108 1.87 -18.34 3.99
C TYR A 108 1.84 -19.71 4.68
N LYS A 109 2.35 -19.75 5.91
CA LYS A 109 2.24 -20.88 6.83
C LYS A 109 2.10 -20.34 8.24
N MET A 110 1.05 -20.75 8.93
CA MET A 110 0.75 -20.38 10.31
C MET A 110 1.71 -21.10 11.27
N ASP A 111 1.93 -20.51 12.45
CA ASP A 111 2.78 -21.11 13.48
C ASP A 111 1.97 -22.06 14.36
N LYS A 112 0.69 -21.74 14.59
CA LYS A 112 -0.18 -22.51 15.48
C LYS A 112 -0.78 -23.74 14.80
N TYR A 113 -0.96 -24.78 15.60
CA TYR A 113 -1.68 -25.98 15.21
C TYR A 113 -3.18 -25.84 15.48
N TYR A 114 -3.99 -26.29 14.53
CA TYR A 114 -5.45 -26.30 14.64
C TYR A 114 -6.00 -27.70 14.43
N ARG A 115 -7.00 -28.10 15.24
CA ARG A 115 -7.77 -29.34 15.06
C ARG A 115 -9.05 -29.12 14.25
N THR A 116 -9.69 -27.96 14.44
CA THR A 116 -10.97 -27.62 13.82
C THR A 116 -10.78 -26.82 12.54
N ASN A 117 -11.84 -26.72 11.75
CA ASN A 117 -11.95 -25.69 10.74
C ASN A 117 -11.70 -24.30 11.35
N ILE A 118 -11.09 -23.42 10.57
CA ILE A 118 -10.72 -22.07 11.00
C ILE A 118 -11.22 -21.06 9.97
N HIS A 119 -11.57 -19.88 10.45
CA HIS A 119 -11.92 -18.75 9.64
C HIS A 119 -10.65 -18.08 9.11
N TYR A 120 -10.57 -17.86 7.80
CA TYR A 120 -9.45 -17.18 7.14
C TYR A 120 -9.85 -15.77 6.70
N ALA A 121 -8.92 -14.83 6.84
CA ALA A 121 -9.06 -13.47 6.33
C ALA A 121 -7.73 -12.92 5.82
N VAL A 122 -7.77 -12.11 4.76
CA VAL A 122 -6.63 -11.30 4.33
C VAL A 122 -6.82 -9.89 4.88
N VAL A 123 -5.88 -9.43 5.71
CA VAL A 123 -5.85 -8.09 6.29
C VAL A 123 -4.78 -7.30 5.55
N PHE A 124 -5.15 -6.21 4.90
CA PHE A 124 -4.23 -5.42 4.06
C PHE A 124 -3.32 -4.48 4.86
N GLN A 125 -2.75 -5.02 5.93
CA GLN A 125 -1.61 -4.47 6.63
C GLN A 125 -0.36 -5.16 6.07
N ASN A 126 0.56 -4.38 5.51
CA ASN A 126 1.78 -4.91 4.92
C ASN A 126 2.88 -5.02 5.98
N GLU A 127 3.72 -6.06 5.87
CA GLU A 127 4.87 -6.28 6.77
C GLU A 127 5.84 -5.08 6.79
N THR A 128 5.91 -4.34 5.69
CA THR A 128 6.93 -3.29 5.46
C THR A 128 6.52 -1.91 5.94
N GLY A 129 5.46 -1.83 6.73
CA GLY A 129 5.04 -0.63 7.43
C GLY A 129 4.15 0.30 6.61
N PHE A 130 3.17 -0.24 5.89
CA PHE A 130 2.06 0.54 5.34
C PHE A 130 0.75 -0.26 5.45
N THR A 131 -0.39 0.43 5.34
CA THR A 131 -1.72 -0.19 5.41
C THR A 131 -2.60 0.29 4.26
N VAL A 132 -3.40 -0.61 3.70
CA VAL A 132 -4.44 -0.29 2.71
C VAL A 132 -5.81 -0.39 3.38
N TRP A 133 -6.60 0.66 3.23
CA TRP A 133 -7.93 0.78 3.82
C TRP A 133 -8.97 0.79 2.70
N GLY A 134 -10.09 0.10 2.93
CA GLY A 134 -11.08 -0.22 1.91
C GLY A 134 -12.41 0.49 2.12
N ASN A 135 -13.52 -0.24 2.01
CA ASN A 135 -14.87 0.33 2.04
C ASN A 135 -15.22 1.06 3.36
N TRP A 136 -14.60 0.69 4.47
CA TRP A 136 -14.69 1.39 5.76
C TRP A 136 -13.47 2.29 6.00
N ALA A 137 -13.03 3.01 4.95
CA ALA A 137 -11.74 3.69 4.84
C ALA A 137 -11.30 4.51 6.06
N SER A 138 -12.21 4.85 6.96
CA SER A 138 -11.94 5.68 8.12
C SER A 138 -12.03 4.95 9.46
N PHE A 139 -12.29 3.63 9.49
CA PHE A 139 -12.48 2.88 10.73
C PHE A 139 -11.59 1.64 10.83
N ALA A 140 -11.17 1.06 9.70
CA ALA A 140 -10.30 -0.11 9.71
C ALA A 140 -9.56 -0.31 8.39
N CYS A 141 -8.42 -0.99 8.49
CA CYS A 141 -7.73 -1.60 7.37
C CYS A 141 -8.68 -2.51 6.57
N ALA A 142 -8.50 -2.56 5.25
CA ALA A 142 -9.27 -3.45 4.39
C ALA A 142 -9.12 -4.90 4.87
N ASN A 143 -10.24 -5.62 4.90
CA ASN A 143 -10.28 -7.00 5.35
C ASN A 143 -11.12 -7.82 4.37
N TYR A 144 -10.50 -8.81 3.75
CA TYR A 144 -11.16 -9.77 2.87
C TYR A 144 -11.40 -11.07 3.62
N ASN A 145 -12.63 -11.23 4.12
CA ASN A 145 -13.07 -12.44 4.80
C ASN A 145 -13.22 -13.58 3.77
N MET A 146 -12.48 -14.66 3.96
CA MET A 146 -12.52 -15.85 3.11
C MET A 146 -13.43 -16.94 3.66
N GLY A 147 -13.89 -16.81 4.91
CA GLY A 147 -14.81 -17.75 5.55
C GLY A 147 -14.10 -18.91 6.26
N TRP A 148 -14.89 -19.88 6.71
CA TRP A 148 -14.43 -21.08 7.42
C TRP A 148 -13.94 -22.16 6.45
N HIS A 149 -12.71 -22.62 6.64
CA HIS A 149 -12.09 -23.68 5.81
C HIS A 149 -11.34 -24.68 6.68
N SER A 150 -10.84 -25.75 6.03
CA SER A 150 -10.01 -26.79 6.63
C SER A 150 -8.84 -26.24 7.44
N ASN A 151 -8.47 -26.94 8.51
CA ASN A 151 -7.28 -26.69 9.34
C ASN A 151 -5.94 -26.89 8.59
N SER A 152 -5.96 -27.47 7.40
CA SER A 152 -4.75 -27.69 6.59
C SER A 152 -4.27 -26.44 5.87
N GLY A 153 -5.13 -25.42 5.72
CA GLY A 153 -4.83 -24.23 4.92
C GLY A 153 -5.87 -23.95 3.85
N TYR A 154 -5.85 -22.72 3.35
CA TYR A 154 -6.73 -22.25 2.27
C TYR A 154 -5.98 -21.33 1.30
N SER A 155 -6.03 -21.66 0.02
CA SER A 155 -5.46 -20.83 -1.05
C SER A 155 -6.54 -20.05 -1.77
N ARG A 156 -6.21 -18.85 -2.23
CA ARG A 156 -7.18 -17.97 -2.90
C ARG A 156 -6.53 -17.16 -4.01
N ASP A 157 -7.18 -17.17 -5.16
CA ASP A 157 -6.89 -16.27 -6.28
C ASP A 157 -7.93 -15.14 -6.29
N ILE A 158 -7.45 -13.91 -6.34
CA ILE A 158 -8.26 -12.69 -6.33
C ILE A 158 -8.25 -12.10 -7.73
N TYR A 159 -9.38 -12.23 -8.43
CA TYR A 159 -9.58 -11.72 -9.79
C TYR A 159 -10.29 -10.36 -9.79
N THR A 160 -10.27 -9.68 -10.94
CA THR A 160 -10.76 -8.30 -11.13
C THR A 160 -12.22 -8.05 -10.78
N ASN A 161 -13.04 -9.10 -10.67
CA ASN A 161 -14.44 -9.03 -10.25
C ASN A 161 -14.62 -8.99 -8.72
N SER A 162 -13.54 -9.03 -7.94
CA SER A 162 -13.55 -8.93 -6.48
C SER A 162 -13.15 -7.55 -6.01
N ASP A 163 -13.84 -6.98 -5.01
CA ASP A 163 -13.41 -5.75 -4.34
C ASP A 163 -11.99 -5.86 -3.75
N ALA A 164 -11.60 -7.06 -3.31
CA ALA A 164 -10.27 -7.33 -2.77
C ALA A 164 -9.18 -7.22 -3.83
N TRP A 165 -9.52 -7.23 -5.12
CA TRP A 165 -8.57 -7.07 -6.20
C TRP A 165 -7.91 -5.70 -6.17
N LEU A 166 -8.69 -4.63 -5.95
CA LEU A 166 -8.16 -3.28 -5.83
C LEU A 166 -7.16 -3.20 -4.67
N TRP A 167 -7.55 -3.72 -3.51
CA TRP A 167 -6.72 -3.69 -2.30
C TRP A 167 -5.43 -4.50 -2.46
N ALA A 168 -5.52 -5.69 -3.07
CA ALA A 168 -4.36 -6.54 -3.33
C ALA A 168 -3.41 -5.93 -4.37
N SER A 169 -3.94 -5.36 -5.44
CA SER A 169 -3.14 -4.68 -6.47
C SER A 169 -2.46 -3.43 -5.92
N VAL A 170 -3.17 -2.61 -5.12
CA VAL A 170 -2.58 -1.45 -4.44
C VAL A 170 -1.52 -1.88 -3.43
N ASN A 171 -1.75 -2.94 -2.66
CA ASN A 171 -0.75 -3.51 -1.74
C ASN A 171 0.51 -3.93 -2.49
N ASN A 172 0.37 -4.67 -3.59
CA ASN A 172 1.50 -5.12 -4.39
C ASN A 172 2.28 -3.96 -5.01
N ALA A 173 1.59 -3.00 -5.62
CA ALA A 173 2.21 -1.79 -6.16
C ALA A 173 2.95 -1.01 -5.07
N ALA A 174 2.33 -0.77 -3.92
CA ALA A 174 2.96 -0.05 -2.82
C ALA A 174 4.22 -0.77 -2.30
N TYR A 175 4.17 -2.10 -2.15
CA TYR A 175 5.33 -2.90 -1.77
C TYR A 175 6.45 -2.82 -2.82
N ILE A 176 6.15 -3.03 -4.11
CA ILE A 176 7.14 -2.92 -5.20
C ILE A 176 7.79 -1.54 -5.21
N TYR A 177 6.98 -0.49 -5.17
CA TYR A 177 7.48 0.88 -5.16
C TYR A 177 8.43 1.12 -3.99
N ARG A 178 7.98 0.77 -2.78
CA ARG A 178 8.69 1.05 -1.54
C ARG A 178 9.96 0.23 -1.38
N GLU A 179 9.89 -1.07 -1.65
CA GLU A 179 10.94 -2.02 -1.27
C GLU A 179 11.83 -2.44 -2.43
N LYS A 180 11.37 -2.27 -3.67
CA LYS A 180 12.16 -2.62 -4.86
C LYS A 180 12.63 -1.38 -5.61
N LEU A 181 11.73 -0.46 -5.93
CA LEU A 181 12.04 0.68 -6.81
C LEU A 181 12.75 1.82 -6.07
N CYS A 182 12.27 2.23 -4.88
CA CYS A 182 12.92 3.29 -4.11
C CYS A 182 14.40 2.98 -3.81
N PRO A 183 14.76 1.79 -3.27
CA PRO A 183 16.17 1.45 -3.01
C PRO A 183 17.00 1.37 -4.30
N LYS A 184 16.44 0.79 -5.36
CA LYS A 184 17.11 0.67 -6.67
C LYS A 184 17.49 2.03 -7.26
N PHE A 185 16.63 3.03 -7.11
CA PHE A 185 16.82 4.35 -7.70
C PHE A 185 17.34 5.42 -6.73
N GLY A 186 17.68 5.06 -5.49
CA GLY A 186 18.21 6.00 -4.51
C GLY A 186 17.20 7.04 -4.04
N VAL A 187 15.92 6.71 -4.05
CA VAL A 187 14.82 7.57 -3.60
C VAL A 187 14.41 7.19 -2.18
N SER A 188 14.13 8.18 -1.34
CA SER A 188 13.67 7.89 0.02
C SER A 188 12.28 7.26 -0.04
N LYS A 189 12.01 6.32 0.86
CA LYS A 189 10.71 5.66 0.87
C LYS A 189 9.62 6.63 1.37
N PRO A 190 8.33 6.37 1.06
CA PRO A 190 7.21 7.04 1.72
C PRO A 190 7.32 6.93 3.26
N PRO A 191 6.68 7.82 4.03
CA PRO A 191 6.73 7.75 5.50
C PRO A 191 6.37 6.37 6.05
N THR A 192 6.99 5.99 7.15
CA THR A 192 6.62 4.76 7.85
C THR A 192 5.17 4.82 8.29
N TYR A 193 4.50 3.67 8.28
CA TYR A 193 3.09 3.50 8.59
C TYR A 193 2.13 4.21 7.63
N THR A 194 2.55 4.52 6.39
CA THR A 194 1.70 5.18 5.37
C THR A 194 0.32 4.51 5.30
N THR A 195 -0.74 5.30 5.40
CA THR A 195 -2.14 4.84 5.24
C THR A 195 -2.63 5.19 3.85
N ILE A 196 -2.96 4.16 3.07
CA ILE A 196 -3.48 4.28 1.70
C ILE A 196 -4.96 3.95 1.70
N TRP A 197 -5.82 4.90 1.37
CA TRP A 197 -7.23 4.65 1.14
C TRP A 197 -7.44 4.19 -0.31
N ALA A 198 -7.87 2.94 -0.50
CA ALA A 198 -8.13 2.37 -1.82
C ALA A 198 -9.62 2.00 -1.95
N ARG A 199 -10.37 2.83 -2.68
CA ARG A 199 -11.81 2.65 -2.87
C ARG A 199 -12.20 2.99 -4.30
N ASN A 200 -13.10 2.23 -4.90
CA ASN A 200 -13.66 2.64 -6.18
C ASN A 200 -14.69 3.76 -5.98
N LYS A 201 -14.46 4.95 -6.55
CA LYS A 201 -15.43 6.05 -6.54
C LYS A 201 -15.71 6.45 -7.99
N SER A 202 -16.76 5.84 -8.57
CA SER A 202 -17.14 5.97 -9.98
C SER A 202 -17.40 7.41 -10.46
N ASN A 203 -17.71 8.33 -9.54
CA ASN A 203 -17.95 9.76 -9.83
C ASN A 203 -16.84 10.68 -9.30
N SER A 204 -15.68 10.12 -8.91
CA SER A 204 -14.54 10.93 -8.45
C SER A 204 -13.96 11.72 -9.60
N LYS A 205 -13.69 13.01 -9.38
CA LYS A 205 -12.89 13.83 -10.31
C LYS A 205 -11.40 13.45 -10.28
N TRP A 206 -10.99 12.68 -9.27
CA TRP A 206 -9.59 12.34 -8.99
C TRP A 206 -9.36 10.84 -9.10
N ALA A 207 -8.28 10.45 -9.77
CA ALA A 207 -7.84 9.06 -9.83
C ALA A 207 -7.03 8.65 -8.57
N GLY A 208 -6.26 9.59 -8.02
CA GLY A 208 -5.53 9.48 -6.77
C GLY A 208 -5.07 10.85 -6.25
N SER A 209 -4.47 10.87 -5.06
CA SER A 209 -3.72 12.01 -4.52
C SER A 209 -2.88 11.57 -3.32
N ALA A 210 -1.82 12.33 -3.01
CA ALA A 210 -0.98 12.16 -1.83
C ALA A 210 -0.99 13.41 -0.91
N PRO A 211 -2.12 13.69 -0.24
CA PRO A 211 -2.25 14.86 0.64
C PRO A 211 -1.47 14.77 1.95
N MET A 212 -1.06 13.58 2.39
CA MET A 212 -0.33 13.35 3.64
C MET A 212 -1.08 13.85 4.87
N LEU A 213 -2.40 13.60 4.95
CA LEU A 213 -3.30 14.27 5.91
C LEU A 213 -3.03 13.95 7.38
N ARG A 214 -2.34 12.84 7.66
CA ARG A 214 -1.93 12.52 9.04
C ARG A 214 -0.74 13.35 9.50
N HIS A 215 -0.07 14.02 8.57
CA HIS A 215 1.18 14.75 8.82
C HIS A 215 1.05 16.25 8.56
N VAL A 216 0.00 16.70 7.90
CA VAL A 216 -0.21 18.11 7.54
C VAL A 216 -1.52 18.58 8.17
N ALA A 217 -1.58 19.82 8.67
CA ALA A 217 -2.80 20.38 9.25
C ALA A 217 -3.73 20.90 8.13
N PHE A 218 -5.05 20.72 8.28
CA PHE A 218 -6.05 21.13 7.29
C PHE A 218 -7.23 21.83 7.93
N THR A 219 -7.84 22.71 7.15
CA THR A 219 -9.15 23.29 7.45
C THR A 219 -10.27 22.44 6.87
N ASP A 220 -11.47 22.63 7.38
CA ASP A 220 -12.68 21.94 6.94
C ASP A 220 -12.99 22.17 5.46
N ALA A 221 -12.75 23.39 4.96
CA ALA A 221 -12.89 23.72 3.56
C ALA A 221 -11.90 22.93 2.68
N GLU A 222 -10.67 22.72 3.17
CA GLU A 222 -9.66 21.94 2.45
C GLU A 222 -10.03 20.45 2.39
N LEU A 223 -10.49 19.85 3.49
CA LEU A 223 -10.92 18.45 3.51
C LEU A 223 -12.13 18.20 2.58
N ASN A 224 -13.12 19.09 2.61
CA ASN A 224 -14.28 19.00 1.74
C ASN A 224 -13.92 19.09 0.26
N SER A 225 -12.93 19.91 -0.10
CA SER A 225 -12.46 20.04 -1.48
C SER A 225 -11.78 18.77 -2.02
N MET A 226 -11.24 17.94 -1.12
CA MET A 226 -10.63 16.64 -1.44
C MET A 226 -11.64 15.49 -1.41
N ASP A 227 -12.94 15.79 -1.36
CA ASP A 227 -14.01 14.80 -1.24
C ASP A 227 -13.91 13.92 0.03
N ILE A 228 -13.27 14.43 1.08
CA ILE A 228 -13.20 13.76 2.37
C ILE A 228 -14.39 14.27 3.20
N PRO A 229 -15.29 13.38 3.66
CA PRO A 229 -16.47 13.81 4.41
C PRO A 229 -16.10 14.74 5.57
N ALA A 230 -16.84 15.85 5.70
CA ALA A 230 -16.67 16.82 6.79
C ALA A 230 -16.80 16.20 8.20
N THR A 231 -17.26 14.96 8.35
CA THR A 231 -17.21 14.24 9.64
C THR A 231 -15.77 14.03 10.16
N PHE A 232 -14.75 14.23 9.32
CA PHE A 232 -13.33 14.30 9.72
C PHE A 232 -12.80 15.73 9.86
N SER A 233 -13.66 16.72 9.68
CA SER A 233 -13.38 18.14 9.84
C SER A 233 -13.39 18.49 11.33
N SER A 234 -12.50 19.39 11.73
CA SER A 234 -12.27 19.68 13.14
C SER A 234 -12.30 21.17 13.38
N ASP A 235 -13.39 21.61 13.99
CA ASP A 235 -13.31 22.71 14.94
C ASP A 235 -12.61 22.19 16.21
N ASP A 236 -11.39 22.68 16.43
CA ASP A 236 -10.61 22.72 17.69
C ASP A 236 -10.30 21.42 18.49
N ASN A 237 -10.49 20.22 17.96
CA ASN A 237 -10.15 18.99 18.71
C ASN A 237 -9.69 17.76 17.85
N SER A 238 -8.86 17.94 16.81
CA SER A 238 -8.54 16.87 15.83
C SER A 238 -7.44 15.86 16.17
N TRP A 239 -6.70 15.96 17.28
CA TRP A 239 -5.56 15.05 17.47
C TRP A 239 -5.96 13.56 17.55
N TYR A 240 -7.22 13.27 17.93
CA TYR A 240 -7.78 11.91 17.95
C TYR A 240 -8.20 11.38 16.56
N LEU A 241 -8.44 12.27 15.57
CA LEU A 241 -8.86 11.89 14.21
C LEU A 241 -7.69 11.68 13.24
N GLY A 242 -6.50 12.19 13.58
CA GLY A 242 -5.29 12.05 12.77
C GLY A 242 -4.88 10.59 12.50
N GLY A 243 -5.29 9.64 13.34
CA GLY A 243 -5.04 8.21 13.12
C GLY A 243 -5.88 7.59 11.98
N PHE A 244 -6.97 8.23 11.59
CA PHE A 244 -7.92 7.71 10.60
C PHE A 244 -7.76 8.33 9.22
N LEU A 245 -7.10 9.47 9.09
CA LEU A 245 -6.94 10.18 7.82
C LEU A 245 -5.99 9.43 6.85
N PRO A 246 -6.18 9.56 5.52
CA PRO A 246 -5.25 8.99 4.55
C PRO A 246 -4.00 9.85 4.39
N ASP A 247 -2.87 9.22 4.11
CA ASP A 247 -1.75 9.93 3.47
C ASP A 247 -1.90 9.97 1.97
N VAL A 248 -2.42 8.87 1.41
CA VAL A 248 -2.62 8.67 -0.01
C VAL A 248 -4.03 8.12 -0.21
N PHE A 249 -4.72 8.58 -1.23
CA PHE A 249 -5.96 7.96 -1.67
C PHE A 249 -5.89 7.56 -3.15
N ILE A 250 -6.49 6.41 -3.45
CA ILE A 250 -6.60 5.81 -4.78
C ILE A 250 -8.10 5.56 -5.02
N TYR A 251 -8.67 6.31 -5.97
CA TYR A 251 -10.13 6.34 -6.20
C TYR A 251 -10.60 5.65 -7.48
N LYS A 252 -9.68 5.02 -8.21
CA LYS A 252 -9.96 4.41 -9.51
C LYS A 252 -9.73 2.90 -9.51
N ASN A 253 -10.79 2.13 -9.79
CA ASN A 253 -10.67 0.73 -10.16
C ASN A 253 -10.57 0.63 -11.70
N THR A 254 -9.44 0.12 -12.20
CA THR A 254 -9.08 0.14 -13.63
C THR A 254 -8.15 -1.02 -13.94
N ASP A 255 -7.54 -1.10 -15.12
CA ASP A 255 -6.57 -2.15 -15.42
C ASP A 255 -5.32 -2.04 -14.54
N SER A 256 -4.58 -3.15 -14.39
CA SER A 256 -3.44 -3.23 -13.47
C SER A 256 -2.35 -2.22 -13.81
N LYS A 257 -2.07 -1.98 -15.10
CA LYS A 257 -1.01 -1.04 -15.50
C LYS A 257 -1.39 0.38 -15.10
N THR A 258 -2.62 0.79 -15.42
CA THR A 258 -3.12 2.12 -15.05
C THR A 258 -3.20 2.29 -13.53
N LEU A 259 -3.64 1.26 -12.80
CA LEU A 259 -3.70 1.31 -11.34
C LEU A 259 -2.31 1.46 -10.71
N TYR A 260 -1.33 0.67 -11.15
CA TYR A 260 0.05 0.77 -10.68
C TYR A 260 0.66 2.13 -11.03
N SER A 261 0.31 2.70 -12.20
CA SER A 261 0.75 4.03 -12.62
C SER A 261 0.32 5.09 -11.61
N ILE A 262 -0.97 5.08 -11.25
CA ILE A 262 -1.52 5.97 -10.22
C ILE A 262 -0.81 5.74 -8.87
N VAL A 263 -0.70 4.49 -8.41
CA VAL A 263 -0.04 4.21 -7.12
C VAL A 263 1.42 4.67 -7.11
N PHE A 264 2.18 4.42 -8.17
CA PHE A 264 3.58 4.87 -8.25
C PHE A 264 3.69 6.38 -8.33
N HIS A 265 2.79 7.06 -9.04
CA HIS A 265 2.71 8.52 -9.06
C HIS A 265 2.46 9.10 -7.66
N GLU A 266 1.41 8.63 -6.98
CA GLU A 266 1.07 9.14 -5.64
C GLU A 266 2.12 8.79 -4.58
N LEU A 267 2.74 7.61 -4.66
CA LEU A 267 3.84 7.27 -3.74
C LEU A 267 5.13 8.04 -4.06
N SER A 268 5.30 8.53 -5.29
CA SER A 268 6.40 9.46 -5.64
C SER A 268 6.25 10.79 -4.93
N HIS A 269 5.01 11.28 -4.83
CA HIS A 269 4.69 12.44 -4.00
C HIS A 269 4.95 12.16 -2.52
N ALA A 270 4.53 11.02 -1.98
CA ALA A 270 4.80 10.66 -0.59
C ALA A 270 6.32 10.55 -0.28
N SER A 271 7.11 10.03 -1.22
CA SER A 271 8.57 10.02 -1.12
C SER A 271 9.18 11.42 -1.19
N HIS A 272 8.61 12.33 -1.98
CA HIS A 272 9.02 13.73 -1.99
C HIS A 272 8.68 14.40 -0.65
N PHE A 273 7.49 14.16 -0.10
CA PHE A 273 7.10 14.59 1.24
C PHE A 273 8.11 14.15 2.30
N SER A 274 8.57 12.88 2.30
CA SER A 274 9.61 12.40 3.24
C SER A 274 10.88 13.25 3.23
N LYS A 275 11.18 13.91 2.10
CA LYS A 275 12.38 14.74 1.91
C LYS A 275 12.18 16.21 2.26
N VAL A 276 11.01 16.78 1.96
CA VAL A 276 10.72 18.22 2.13
C VAL A 276 9.80 18.52 3.32
N GLY A 277 9.24 17.51 3.96
CA GLY A 277 8.45 17.64 5.18
C GLY A 277 7.16 18.47 5.05
N GLN A 278 6.53 18.63 6.21
CA GLN A 278 5.17 19.17 6.36
C GLN A 278 5.00 20.60 5.84
N ALA A 279 5.95 21.50 6.11
CA ALA A 279 5.80 22.92 5.77
C ALA A 279 5.83 23.18 4.25
N TYR A 280 6.67 22.45 3.51
CA TYR A 280 6.66 22.48 2.05
C TYR A 280 5.35 21.88 1.53
N TRP A 281 4.97 20.72 2.05
CA TRP A 281 3.81 19.98 1.54
C TRP A 281 2.49 20.70 1.79
N LYS A 282 2.36 21.43 2.90
CA LYS A 282 1.19 22.28 3.16
C LYS A 282 0.95 23.27 2.02
N LYS A 283 2.00 23.91 1.52
CA LYS A 283 1.90 24.86 0.40
C LYS A 283 1.52 24.16 -0.91
N TYR A 284 2.09 22.99 -1.16
CA TYR A 284 1.74 22.13 -2.30
C TYR A 284 0.24 21.78 -2.29
N ILE A 285 -0.30 21.34 -1.15
CA ILE A 285 -1.71 20.95 -1.06
C ILE A 285 -2.65 22.16 -1.06
N THR A 286 -2.31 23.24 -0.35
CA THR A 286 -3.12 24.47 -0.38
C THR A 286 -3.27 25.02 -1.79
N HIS A 287 -2.24 24.93 -2.65
CA HIS A 287 -2.36 25.30 -4.05
C HIS A 287 -3.40 24.44 -4.80
N ILE A 288 -3.32 23.11 -4.66
CA ILE A 288 -4.25 22.19 -5.36
C ILE A 288 -5.69 22.42 -4.93
N VAL A 289 -5.91 22.58 -3.62
CA VAL A 289 -7.24 22.85 -3.04
C VAL A 289 -7.83 24.15 -3.58
N ASN A 290 -7.07 25.25 -3.47
CA ASN A 290 -7.57 26.58 -3.84
C ASN A 290 -7.93 26.66 -5.32
N ASN A 291 -7.21 25.93 -6.16
CA ASN A 291 -7.42 25.93 -7.61
C ASN A 291 -8.29 24.76 -8.10
N ARG A 292 -8.75 23.87 -7.20
CA ARG A 292 -9.49 22.64 -7.53
C ARG A 292 -8.79 21.81 -8.62
N GLY A 293 -7.46 21.75 -8.57
CA GLY A 293 -6.63 21.26 -9.67
C GLY A 293 -5.22 21.84 -9.64
N TYR A 294 -4.48 21.60 -10.71
CA TYR A 294 -3.08 22.04 -10.83
C TYR A 294 -2.92 23.53 -11.20
N GLY A 295 -4.01 24.30 -11.32
CA GLY A 295 -3.94 25.72 -11.69
C GLY A 295 -3.34 25.96 -13.08
N LYS A 296 -2.86 27.19 -13.31
CA LYS A 296 -2.22 27.65 -14.56
C LYS A 296 -0.74 27.97 -14.41
N GLY A 297 -0.18 27.82 -13.21
CA GLY A 297 1.24 28.03 -12.94
C GLY A 297 1.60 29.43 -12.48
N THR A 298 0.62 30.33 -12.32
CA THR A 298 0.82 31.73 -11.93
C THR A 298 0.31 32.02 -10.52
N GLU A 299 -0.41 31.07 -9.93
CA GLU A 299 -1.06 31.21 -8.65
C GLU A 299 -0.08 31.10 -7.48
N ILE A 300 -0.50 31.55 -6.30
CA ILE A 300 0.29 31.44 -5.07
C ILE A 300 0.61 29.97 -4.82
N TYR A 301 1.89 29.68 -4.59
CA TYR A 301 2.45 28.35 -4.38
C TYR A 301 2.43 27.42 -5.61
N ALA A 302 2.09 27.91 -6.80
CA ALA A 302 2.09 27.10 -8.02
C ALA A 302 3.40 26.34 -8.20
N GLY A 303 4.56 27.00 -8.05
CA GLY A 303 5.86 26.35 -8.20
C GLY A 303 6.11 25.14 -7.27
N TYR A 304 5.47 25.07 -6.09
CA TYR A 304 5.53 23.89 -5.22
C TYR A 304 4.83 22.70 -5.88
N THR A 305 3.60 22.92 -6.38
CA THR A 305 2.85 21.94 -7.17
C THR A 305 3.58 21.57 -8.45
N GLY A 306 4.16 22.54 -9.15
CA GLY A 306 4.87 22.28 -10.40
C GLY A 306 6.05 21.32 -10.19
N VAL A 307 6.91 21.57 -9.21
CA VAL A 307 8.03 20.67 -8.88
C VAL A 307 7.51 19.31 -8.41
N GLY A 308 6.44 19.27 -7.61
CA GLY A 308 5.82 18.03 -7.15
C GLY A 308 5.30 17.18 -8.31
N GLU A 309 4.46 17.74 -9.17
CA GLU A 309 3.86 17.05 -10.32
C GLU A 309 4.89 16.63 -11.37
N MET A 310 5.94 17.43 -11.59
CA MET A 310 7.08 17.02 -12.39
C MET A 310 7.68 15.72 -11.87
N TRP A 311 7.94 15.65 -10.57
CA TRP A 311 8.51 14.47 -9.93
C TRP A 311 7.57 13.27 -9.95
N GLY A 312 6.29 13.46 -9.61
CA GLY A 312 5.28 12.39 -9.61
C GLY A 312 5.15 11.73 -10.99
N ASN A 313 5.07 12.54 -12.04
CA ASN A 313 5.01 12.04 -13.42
C ASN A 313 6.33 11.38 -13.85
N TYR A 314 7.47 12.04 -13.64
CA TYR A 314 8.77 11.48 -14.02
C TYR A 314 9.07 10.17 -13.29
N PHE A 315 9.07 10.16 -11.96
CA PHE A 315 9.51 9.00 -11.21
C PHE A 315 8.45 7.90 -11.17
N GLY A 316 7.18 8.25 -10.95
CA GLY A 316 6.09 7.28 -10.90
C GLY A 316 5.74 6.74 -12.29
N ASN A 317 5.24 7.62 -13.16
CA ASN A 317 4.71 7.22 -14.47
C ASN A 317 5.81 6.94 -15.51
N GLY A 318 6.96 7.63 -15.40
CA GLY A 318 8.13 7.40 -16.23
C GLY A 318 8.96 6.22 -15.74
N ILE A 319 9.75 6.43 -14.69
CA ILE A 319 10.78 5.49 -14.23
C ILE A 319 10.19 4.19 -13.69
N CYS A 320 9.29 4.26 -12.70
CA CYS A 320 8.78 3.08 -12.01
C CYS A 320 7.93 2.18 -12.92
N ILE A 321 7.05 2.78 -13.74
CA ILE A 321 6.24 2.02 -14.70
C ILE A 321 7.10 1.45 -15.84
N ARG A 322 8.09 2.20 -16.35
CA ARG A 322 9.06 1.67 -17.32
C ARG A 322 9.82 0.48 -16.77
N ASP A 323 10.25 0.55 -15.51
CA ASP A 323 10.99 -0.55 -14.87
C ASP A 323 10.15 -1.82 -14.72
N TYR A 324 8.92 -1.68 -14.21
CA TYR A 324 8.09 -2.84 -13.88
C TYR A 324 7.35 -3.44 -15.08
N PHE A 325 6.82 -2.59 -15.98
CA PHE A 325 6.04 -3.01 -17.15
C PHE A 325 6.79 -2.89 -18.49
N GLY A 326 8.01 -2.35 -18.52
CA GLY A 326 8.81 -2.20 -19.75
C GLY A 326 8.36 -1.06 -20.67
N SER A 327 7.43 -0.21 -20.23
CA SER A 327 6.95 0.98 -20.95
C SER A 327 6.50 2.02 -19.94
N PHE A 328 6.67 3.31 -20.23
CA PHE A 328 6.16 4.38 -19.38
C PHE A 328 4.63 4.56 -19.55
N SER A 329 4.05 5.38 -18.68
CA SER A 329 2.68 5.87 -18.72
C SER A 329 2.70 7.39 -18.71
N GLY A 330 1.64 8.04 -19.20
CA GLY A 330 1.58 9.51 -19.30
C GLY A 330 2.17 10.04 -20.61
N TYR A 331 1.92 11.33 -20.84
CA TYR A 331 2.59 12.09 -21.89
C TYR A 331 3.83 12.73 -21.26
N PHE A 332 4.80 13.16 -22.06
CA PHE A 332 5.98 13.90 -21.59
C PHE A 332 6.36 14.99 -22.60
N ASP A 333 5.37 15.42 -23.36
CA ASP A 333 5.52 16.35 -24.45
C ASP A 333 5.71 17.78 -23.93
N TYR A 334 6.26 18.64 -24.79
CA TYR A 334 6.57 20.01 -24.45
C TYR A 334 5.34 20.86 -24.11
N GLU A 335 4.13 20.49 -24.55
CA GLU A 335 2.88 21.19 -24.23
C GLU A 335 1.93 20.44 -23.29
N GLU A 336 2.37 19.35 -22.68
CA GLU A 336 1.48 18.51 -21.88
C GLU A 336 0.82 19.30 -20.73
N ASP A 337 1.62 20.00 -19.94
CA ASP A 337 1.15 20.74 -18.77
C ASP A 337 2.07 21.93 -18.48
N TRP A 338 1.60 22.94 -17.75
CA TRP A 338 2.42 24.12 -17.43
C TRP A 338 3.65 23.77 -16.58
N TYR A 339 3.59 22.67 -15.83
CA TYR A 339 4.71 22.19 -15.02
C TYR A 339 5.70 21.31 -15.79
N LYS A 340 5.43 20.93 -17.05
CA LYS A 340 6.41 20.36 -18.00
C LYS A 340 7.23 19.15 -17.44
N PRO A 341 6.58 18.02 -17.08
CA PRO A 341 7.26 16.86 -16.48
C PRO A 341 8.33 16.25 -17.39
N GLY A 342 8.21 16.43 -18.72
CA GLY A 342 9.19 15.98 -19.71
C GLY A 342 10.61 16.53 -19.53
N ILE A 343 10.79 17.64 -18.79
CA ILE A 343 12.13 18.14 -18.45
C ILE A 343 12.95 17.06 -17.75
N LEU A 344 12.37 16.38 -16.75
CA LEU A 344 13.09 15.38 -15.95
C LEU A 344 13.39 14.11 -16.76
N MET A 345 12.48 13.69 -17.65
CA MET A 345 12.75 12.61 -18.59
C MET A 345 13.96 12.93 -19.48
N ARG A 346 14.03 14.16 -20.00
CA ARG A 346 15.17 14.58 -20.84
C ARG A 346 16.47 14.75 -20.06
N LEU A 347 16.39 15.05 -18.76
CA LEU A 347 17.57 15.06 -17.90
C LEU A 347 18.09 13.63 -17.68
N ASP A 348 17.22 12.62 -17.58
CA ASP A 348 17.58 11.20 -17.44
C ASP A 348 18.13 10.58 -18.74
N ASP A 349 17.80 11.13 -19.90
CA ASP A 349 18.24 10.60 -21.20
C ASP A 349 19.73 10.88 -21.52
N ASN A 350 20.38 9.91 -22.19
CA ASN A 350 21.73 10.01 -22.79
C ASN A 350 22.83 10.41 -21.80
N ASP A 351 23.13 9.55 -20.83
CA ASP A 351 24.18 9.75 -19.81
C ASP A 351 24.02 11.06 -19.00
N GLY A 352 22.76 11.49 -18.85
CA GLY A 352 22.40 12.69 -18.11
C GLY A 352 22.43 12.49 -16.60
N PHE A 353 21.31 12.74 -15.94
CA PHE A 353 21.15 12.65 -14.50
C PHE A 353 20.40 11.38 -14.13
N THR A 354 20.93 10.63 -13.19
CA THR A 354 20.20 9.49 -12.62
C THR A 354 18.97 9.96 -11.83
N PRO A 355 17.95 9.10 -11.63
CA PRO A 355 16.82 9.42 -10.76
C PRO A 355 17.25 9.85 -9.35
N SER A 356 18.31 9.25 -8.81
CA SER A 356 18.88 9.61 -7.51
C SER A 356 19.45 11.04 -7.51
N GLU A 357 20.19 11.42 -8.55
CA GLU A 357 20.76 12.76 -8.68
C GLU A 357 19.66 13.83 -8.76
N ILE A 358 18.63 13.60 -9.60
CA ILE A 358 17.46 14.48 -9.71
C ILE A 358 16.75 14.58 -8.36
N TYR A 359 16.42 13.44 -7.75
CA TYR A 359 15.77 13.40 -6.45
C TYR A 359 16.58 14.11 -5.36
N SER A 360 17.90 14.04 -5.45
CA SER A 360 18.79 14.69 -4.49
C SER A 360 18.68 16.22 -4.50
N CYS A 361 18.23 16.82 -5.62
CA CYS A 361 18.00 18.27 -5.78
C CYS A 361 16.61 18.72 -5.30
N LEU A 362 15.65 17.81 -5.10
CA LEU A 362 14.28 18.14 -4.63
C LEU A 362 14.26 18.49 -3.14
N THR A 363 14.86 19.63 -2.81
CA THR A 363 15.11 20.11 -1.46
C THR A 363 14.08 21.16 -1.04
N LEU A 364 14.00 21.44 0.26
CA LEU A 364 13.02 22.36 0.88
C LEU A 364 12.91 23.73 0.18
N ASP A 365 14.01 24.24 -0.36
CA ASP A 365 14.09 25.53 -1.03
C ASP A 365 13.69 25.49 -2.52
N VAL A 366 13.67 24.30 -3.13
CA VAL A 366 13.36 24.09 -4.54
C VAL A 366 11.85 24.02 -4.74
N ASN A 367 11.27 25.18 -5.03
CA ASN A 367 9.83 25.38 -5.22
C ASN A 367 9.49 26.09 -6.54
N SER A 368 10.35 25.94 -7.55
CA SER A 368 10.10 26.37 -8.93
C SER A 368 11.05 25.67 -9.90
N HIS A 369 10.71 25.66 -11.19
CA HIS A 369 11.59 25.19 -12.27
C HIS A 369 12.96 25.84 -12.23
N MET A 370 13.01 27.17 -12.05
CA MET A 370 14.26 27.93 -12.00
C MET A 370 15.13 27.52 -10.82
N LYS A 371 14.53 27.30 -9.65
CA LYS A 371 15.30 26.84 -8.50
C LYS A 371 15.80 25.41 -8.66
N LEU A 372 15.00 24.53 -9.28
CA LEU A 372 15.45 23.19 -9.61
C LEU A 372 16.63 23.22 -10.60
N LYS A 373 16.52 24.04 -11.65
CA LYS A 373 17.60 24.29 -12.62
C LYS A 373 18.87 24.77 -11.92
N SER A 374 18.77 25.80 -11.09
CA SER A 374 19.89 26.31 -10.30
C SER A 374 20.49 25.24 -9.39
N LYS A 375 19.66 24.43 -8.72
CA LYS A 375 20.12 23.39 -7.81
C LYS A 375 20.85 22.25 -8.53
N LEU A 376 20.42 21.90 -9.74
CA LEU A 376 21.10 20.93 -10.59
C LEU A 376 22.50 21.43 -10.99
N LYS A 377 22.62 22.70 -11.40
CA LYS A 377 23.90 23.33 -11.76
C LYS A 377 24.85 23.48 -10.57
N GLU A 378 24.31 23.87 -9.41
CA GLU A 378 25.06 24.00 -8.15
C GLU A 378 25.69 22.66 -7.75
N LYS A 379 24.93 21.57 -7.87
CA LYS A 379 25.32 20.27 -7.34
C LYS A 379 26.10 19.41 -8.32
N PHE A 380 25.84 19.56 -9.62
CA PHE A 380 26.41 18.72 -10.65
C PHE A 380 26.96 19.64 -11.75
N THR A 381 28.26 19.52 -12.03
CA THR A 381 29.01 20.32 -13.00
C THR A 381 28.62 19.96 -14.46
N LYS A 382 27.33 20.08 -14.78
CA LYS A 382 26.67 19.71 -16.05
C LYS A 382 25.86 20.89 -16.61
N ASP A 383 26.29 22.13 -16.36
CA ASP A 383 25.58 23.37 -16.67
C ASP A 383 25.05 23.45 -18.10
N ALA A 384 25.90 23.20 -19.10
CA ALA A 384 25.50 23.26 -20.50
C ALA A 384 24.38 22.26 -20.85
N GLN A 385 24.41 21.08 -20.23
CA GLN A 385 23.37 20.08 -20.40
C GLN A 385 22.07 20.54 -19.74
N VAL A 386 22.14 21.03 -18.50
CA VAL A 386 20.98 21.57 -17.76
C VAL A 386 20.34 22.72 -18.55
N ASP A 387 21.13 23.69 -18.99
CA ASP A 387 20.65 24.84 -19.75
C ASP A 387 20.02 24.41 -21.09
N SER A 388 20.62 23.44 -21.78
CA SER A 388 20.05 22.89 -23.01
C SER A 388 18.71 22.18 -22.78
N ARG A 389 18.57 21.38 -21.71
CA ARG A 389 17.34 20.65 -21.42
C ARG A 389 16.22 21.58 -20.97
N PHE A 390 16.48 22.51 -20.06
CA PHE A 390 15.49 23.48 -19.60
C PHE A 390 15.13 24.51 -20.69
N GLY A 391 16.09 24.92 -21.51
CA GLY A 391 15.87 25.87 -22.59
C GLY A 391 14.87 25.40 -23.64
N LYS A 392 14.74 24.07 -23.86
CA LYS A 392 13.70 23.49 -24.73
C LYS A 392 12.27 23.71 -24.22
N TYR A 393 12.11 24.04 -22.94
CA TYR A 393 10.83 24.30 -22.28
C TYR A 393 10.71 25.77 -21.86
N SER A 394 11.58 26.65 -22.38
CA SER A 394 11.61 28.09 -22.08
C SER A 394 11.96 28.43 -20.62
N PHE A 395 12.80 27.63 -19.96
CA PHE A 395 13.30 27.85 -18.60
C PHE A 395 14.84 27.95 -18.52
#